data_AF-A0A3D2AXD3-F1
#
_entry.id   AF-A0A3D2AXD3-F1
#
_cell.length_a   1.000
_cell.length_b   1.000
_cell.length_c   1.000
_cell.angle_alpha   90.00
_cell.angle_beta   90.00
_cell.angle_gamma   90.00
#
_symmetry.space_group_name_H-M   'P 1'
#
loop_
_entity.id
_entity.type
_entity.pdbx_description
1 polymer ?
#
loop_
_entity_poly.entity_id
_entity_poly.type
_entity_poly.pdbx_seq_one_letter_code
_entity_poly.pdbx_strand_id
1 'polypeptide(L)'
;ESGRQVFDGVFDQVGGAGRGSFNHRFGQASRDALQHFNFLFPVDMFPFADTTLTDPLTGVTDGLLRRASNSGTVPKIFHLLTNSEYFNRAGSLIHTDPTGVRDVAPPDTSRIYMVSSGPHIVGQFPPAPNPSASFLGQASMNPLVYAPVIRALFDALDAWVVDDREPPPSRYPRLADKTLTPPPETGWPEGTGARLPQSPLTALRLDFGPNWSSGIVSNEPPLIGDPFVQLVPAVDANGNDRAGIRLPEIEVPLATQTGWNYRHPNIGAADRLSSEIGSYFPFARTAAEREQNNDARLSIAERYRDKSDYLGRVTEAALHLVEERYLLATDLPEVIQRAGNHYDWAVAETTTRR
;
A
#
# COMPACT_ATOMS: atom_id res chain seq x y z
N GLU A 1 5.75 -29.99 21.18
CA GLU A 1 6.54 -28.74 21.05
C GLU A 1 6.86 -28.19 22.43
N SER A 2 7.97 -27.45 22.60
CA SER A 2 8.46 -26.96 23.91
C SER A 2 7.99 -25.55 24.26
N GLY A 3 7.02 -24.98 23.53
CA GLY A 3 6.47 -23.64 23.80
C GLY A 3 7.44 -22.47 23.62
N ARG A 4 8.48 -22.63 22.79
CA ARG A 4 9.48 -21.59 22.54
C ARG A 4 9.09 -20.73 21.34
N GLN A 5 9.53 -19.47 21.36
CA GLN A 5 9.50 -18.60 20.20
C GLN A 5 10.28 -19.22 19.03
N VAL A 6 9.73 -19.12 17.81
CA VAL A 6 10.30 -19.71 16.58
C VAL A 6 11.01 -18.64 15.74
N PHE A 7 10.43 -17.44 15.67
CA PHE A 7 10.99 -16.30 14.97
C PHE A 7 11.17 -15.16 15.95
N ASP A 8 12.34 -14.50 15.93
CA ASP A 8 12.58 -13.29 16.71
C ASP A 8 12.02 -12.04 16.02
N GLY A 9 12.01 -12.06 14.67
CA GLY A 9 11.48 -11.00 13.82
C GLY A 9 10.65 -11.53 12.65
N VAL A 10 9.62 -10.79 12.26
CA VAL A 10 8.79 -11.04 11.06
C VAL A 10 8.69 -9.76 10.25
N PHE A 11 9.02 -9.84 8.96
CA PHE A 11 8.86 -8.75 7.99
C PHE A 11 7.73 -9.13 7.03
N ASP A 12 6.51 -8.67 7.33
CA ASP A 12 5.33 -8.84 6.49
C ASP A 12 5.29 -7.74 5.43
N GLN A 13 5.73 -8.08 4.22
CA GLN A 13 5.71 -7.17 3.09
C GLN A 13 4.47 -7.42 2.22
N VAL A 14 3.78 -6.34 1.87
CA VAL A 14 2.62 -6.28 0.97
C VAL A 14 1.46 -7.22 1.34
N GLY A 15 1.34 -7.59 2.63
CA GLY A 15 0.33 -8.51 3.13
C GLY A 15 -1.11 -7.96 3.06
N GLY A 16 -1.30 -6.67 3.36
CA GLY A 16 -2.63 -6.11 3.60
C GLY A 16 -3.31 -6.76 4.80
N ALA A 17 -4.62 -6.97 4.75
CA ALA A 17 -5.40 -7.64 5.79
C ALA A 17 -5.52 -9.16 5.60
N GLY A 18 -5.02 -9.68 4.47
CA GLY A 18 -5.10 -11.08 4.10
C GLY A 18 -4.15 -11.96 4.90
N ARG A 19 -4.54 -13.22 5.11
CA ARG A 19 -3.73 -14.22 5.82
C ARG A 19 -3.56 -15.48 4.98
N GLY A 20 -2.48 -16.21 5.25
CA GLY A 20 -2.28 -17.54 4.67
C GLY A 20 -3.16 -18.61 5.31
N SER A 21 -3.53 -19.61 4.52
CA SER A 21 -4.34 -20.75 4.94
C SER A 21 -3.48 -21.91 5.47
N PHE A 22 -3.14 -21.88 6.77
CA PHE A 22 -2.23 -22.89 7.37
C PHE A 22 -2.89 -23.87 8.33
N ASN A 23 -4.08 -23.53 8.86
CA ASN A 23 -4.68 -24.22 10.00
C ASN A 23 -6.15 -24.63 9.77
N HIS A 24 -6.55 -24.81 8.51
CA HIS A 24 -7.86 -25.35 8.15
C HIS A 24 -7.79 -26.34 6.99
N ARG A 25 -8.80 -27.21 6.89
CA ARG A 25 -8.92 -28.23 5.84
C ARG A 25 -9.03 -27.57 4.47
N PHE A 26 -8.41 -28.21 3.48
CA PHE A 26 -8.32 -27.75 2.09
C PHE A 26 -7.71 -26.34 1.94
N GLY A 27 -6.97 -25.89 2.96
CA GLY A 27 -6.21 -24.64 2.91
C GLY A 27 -5.18 -24.66 1.79
N GLN A 28 -5.04 -23.52 1.12
CA GLN A 28 -4.04 -23.28 0.09
C GLN A 28 -3.17 -22.13 0.55
N ALA A 29 -1.95 -22.43 1.03
CA ALA A 29 -1.09 -21.46 1.68
C ALA A 29 -0.79 -20.21 0.85
N SER A 30 -0.75 -20.34 -0.48
CA SER A 30 -0.48 -19.25 -1.43
C SER A 30 -1.73 -18.57 -1.98
N ARG A 31 -2.93 -18.95 -1.52
CA ARG A 31 -4.17 -18.39 -2.05
C ARG A 31 -4.46 -17.06 -1.40
N ASP A 32 -4.65 -16.06 -2.24
CA ASP A 32 -5.02 -14.70 -1.89
C ASP A 32 -6.42 -14.36 -2.37
N ALA A 33 -6.92 -13.19 -1.98
CA ALA A 33 -8.14 -12.60 -2.47
C ALA A 33 -7.84 -11.23 -3.08
N LEU A 34 -8.52 -10.93 -4.19
CA LEU A 34 -8.58 -9.61 -4.81
C LEU A 34 -10.05 -9.23 -5.03
N GLN A 35 -10.27 -8.01 -5.54
CA GLN A 35 -11.59 -7.40 -5.71
C GLN A 35 -12.65 -8.34 -6.35
N HIS A 36 -12.23 -9.28 -7.20
CA HIS A 36 -13.12 -10.12 -8.00
C HIS A 36 -12.83 -11.62 -7.99
N PHE A 37 -11.85 -12.09 -7.21
CA PHE A 37 -11.61 -13.53 -7.10
C PHE A 37 -11.21 -13.91 -5.68
N ASN A 38 -11.57 -15.14 -5.30
CA ASN A 38 -11.31 -15.72 -3.98
C ASN A 38 -11.88 -14.94 -2.78
N PHE A 39 -12.74 -13.93 -2.99
CA PHE A 39 -13.35 -13.12 -1.93
C PHE A 39 -14.34 -13.89 -1.01
N LEU A 40 -14.67 -15.14 -1.34
CA LEU A 40 -15.39 -16.08 -0.47
C LEU A 40 -14.48 -17.16 0.14
N PHE A 41 -13.19 -17.15 -0.19
CA PHE A 41 -12.21 -18.03 0.42
C PHE A 41 -11.72 -17.44 1.76
N PRO A 42 -11.36 -18.26 2.75
CA PRO A 42 -10.93 -17.79 4.08
C PRO A 42 -9.53 -17.11 4.06
N VAL A 43 -9.42 -15.96 3.41
CA VAL A 43 -8.19 -15.13 3.31
C VAL A 43 -8.33 -13.87 4.17
N ASP A 44 -9.30 -13.02 3.82
CA ASP A 44 -9.54 -11.73 4.47
C ASP A 44 -10.58 -11.89 5.58
N MET A 45 -10.16 -12.46 6.72
CA MET A 45 -11.05 -12.72 7.86
C MET A 45 -10.58 -12.05 9.12
N PHE A 46 -11.52 -11.58 9.94
CA PHE A 46 -11.26 -11.10 11.29
C PHE A 46 -10.56 -12.17 12.15
N PRO A 47 -9.63 -11.79 13.05
CA PRO A 47 -9.12 -10.43 13.30
C PRO A 47 -8.12 -9.95 12.24
N PHE A 48 -8.01 -8.64 12.04
CA PHE A 48 -7.08 -8.07 11.06
C PHE A 48 -5.87 -7.40 11.70
N ALA A 49 -6.04 -6.83 12.90
CA ALA A 49 -5.00 -6.15 13.65
C ALA A 49 -4.29 -7.10 14.63
N ASP A 50 -3.04 -6.78 14.95
CA ASP A 50 -2.25 -7.47 15.98
C ASP A 50 -2.90 -7.38 17.37
N THR A 51 -3.45 -6.21 17.68
CA THR A 51 -4.17 -5.91 18.91
C THR A 51 -5.48 -6.70 18.97
N THR A 52 -5.87 -7.14 20.18
CA THR A 52 -7.15 -7.82 20.38
C THR A 52 -8.31 -6.81 20.30
N LEU A 53 -9.24 -7.07 19.40
CA LEU A 53 -10.43 -6.28 19.14
C LEU A 53 -11.68 -7.14 19.29
N THR A 54 -12.83 -6.51 19.44
CA THR A 54 -14.14 -7.18 19.39
C THR A 54 -14.88 -6.70 18.16
N ASP A 55 -15.32 -7.63 17.32
CA ASP A 55 -16.25 -7.31 16.24
C ASP A 55 -17.67 -7.18 16.83
N PRO A 56 -18.28 -5.98 16.84
CA PRO A 56 -19.56 -5.77 17.51
C PRO A 56 -20.73 -6.49 16.82
N LEU A 57 -20.60 -6.88 15.54
CA LEU A 57 -21.66 -7.58 14.82
C LEU A 57 -21.70 -9.08 15.12
N THR A 58 -20.54 -9.70 15.31
CA THR A 58 -20.44 -11.15 15.59
C THR A 58 -20.21 -11.45 17.08
N GLY A 59 -19.78 -10.48 17.87
CA GLY A 59 -19.37 -10.63 19.26
C GLY A 59 -18.02 -11.31 19.45
N VAL A 60 -17.34 -11.70 18.36
CA VAL A 60 -16.04 -12.39 18.43
C VAL A 60 -14.95 -11.42 18.89
N THR A 61 -14.13 -11.85 19.84
CA THR A 61 -13.00 -11.08 20.38
C THR A 61 -11.68 -11.78 20.09
N ASP A 62 -10.82 -11.18 19.26
CA ASP A 62 -9.56 -11.77 18.80
C ASP A 62 -8.56 -10.70 18.28
N GLY A 63 -7.29 -11.08 18.13
CA GLY A 63 -6.20 -10.29 17.53
C GLY A 63 -5.11 -11.22 16.98
N LEU A 64 -4.36 -10.81 15.94
CA LEU A 64 -3.36 -11.69 15.31
C LEU A 64 -2.36 -12.25 16.34
N LEU A 65 -1.94 -11.42 17.29
CA LEU A 65 -0.93 -11.77 18.28
C LEU A 65 -1.49 -12.32 19.59
N ARG A 66 -2.82 -12.38 19.78
CA ARG A 66 -3.45 -12.79 21.06
C ARG A 66 -2.88 -14.11 21.58
N ARG A 67 -2.74 -15.12 20.71
CA ARG A 67 -2.20 -16.43 21.11
C ARG A 67 -0.70 -16.36 21.45
N ALA A 68 0.08 -15.65 20.64
CA ALA A 68 1.52 -15.48 20.86
C ALA A 68 1.80 -14.70 22.16
N SER A 69 0.98 -13.70 22.48
CA SER A 69 1.06 -12.96 23.75
C SER A 69 0.79 -13.87 24.94
N ASN A 70 -0.24 -14.71 24.87
CA ASN A 70 -0.58 -15.66 25.94
C ASN A 70 0.51 -16.70 26.19
N SER A 71 1.26 -17.11 25.16
CA SER A 71 2.37 -18.06 25.29
C SER A 71 3.72 -17.39 25.55
N GLY A 72 3.82 -16.07 25.55
CA GLY A 72 5.09 -15.36 25.68
C GLY A 72 6.04 -15.57 24.50
N THR A 73 5.50 -15.69 23.28
CA THR A 73 6.25 -16.01 22.05
C THR A 73 6.02 -14.99 20.93
N VAL A 74 5.77 -13.72 21.27
CA VAL A 74 5.51 -12.65 20.30
C VAL A 74 6.80 -12.24 19.60
N PRO A 75 6.91 -12.34 18.26
CA PRO A 75 8.03 -11.77 17.52
C PRO A 75 7.94 -10.25 17.44
N LYS A 76 9.05 -9.59 17.10
CA LYS A 76 9.04 -8.22 16.61
C LYS A 76 8.52 -8.21 15.18
N ILE A 77 7.54 -7.37 14.85
CA ILE A 77 6.83 -7.45 13.56
C ILE A 77 6.86 -6.11 12.85
N PHE A 78 7.26 -6.11 11.59
CA PHE A 78 7.02 -5.01 10.67
C PHE A 78 5.97 -5.42 9.65
N HIS A 79 4.91 -4.61 9.53
CA HIS A 79 4.01 -4.64 8.38
C HIS A 79 4.40 -3.51 7.43
N LEU A 80 4.82 -3.85 6.21
CA LEU A 80 5.13 -2.91 5.15
C LEU A 80 4.08 -3.02 4.05
N LEU A 81 3.20 -2.03 3.97
CA LEU A 81 2.18 -1.91 2.94
C LEU A 81 2.63 -0.92 1.86
N THR A 82 1.96 -0.98 0.73
CA THR A 82 1.96 0.07 -0.29
C THR A 82 0.54 0.63 -0.43
N ASN A 83 0.36 1.68 -1.26
CA ASN A 83 -0.97 2.17 -1.61
C ASN A 83 -1.87 1.06 -2.18
N SER A 84 -1.28 0.11 -2.92
CA SER A 84 -2.01 -1.00 -3.53
C SER A 84 -2.81 -1.81 -2.50
N GLU A 85 -2.22 -2.09 -1.33
CA GLU A 85 -2.86 -2.96 -0.34
C GLU A 85 -4.13 -2.32 0.24
N TYR A 86 -4.23 -0.98 0.26
CA TYR A 86 -5.45 -0.29 0.70
C TYR A 86 -6.60 -0.40 -0.31
N PHE A 87 -6.28 -0.56 -1.60
CA PHE A 87 -7.28 -0.70 -2.67
C PHE A 87 -7.58 -2.17 -3.01
N ASN A 88 -6.60 -3.05 -2.87
CA ASN A 88 -6.68 -4.43 -3.36
C ASN A 88 -6.67 -5.49 -2.25
N ARG A 89 -6.26 -5.16 -1.03
CA ARG A 89 -5.99 -6.14 0.05
C ARG A 89 -6.49 -5.66 1.42
N ALA A 90 -7.53 -4.84 1.44
CA ALA A 90 -8.17 -4.29 2.63
C ALA A 90 -7.23 -3.69 3.70
N GLY A 91 -6.13 -3.05 3.28
CA GLY A 91 -5.03 -2.63 4.16
C GLY A 91 -5.37 -1.66 5.29
N SER A 92 -6.55 -1.02 5.28
CA SER A 92 -6.99 -0.21 6.44
C SER A 92 -7.32 -1.06 7.66
N LEU A 93 -7.81 -2.29 7.47
CA LEU A 93 -8.35 -3.11 8.56
C LEU A 93 -7.30 -3.54 9.58
N ILE A 94 -6.00 -3.51 9.24
CA ILE A 94 -4.93 -3.89 10.17
C ILE A 94 -4.67 -2.82 11.24
N HIS A 95 -5.19 -1.60 11.06
CA HIS A 95 -5.00 -0.47 11.99
C HIS A 95 -6.28 0.36 12.23
N THR A 96 -7.44 -0.18 11.89
CA THR A 96 -8.75 0.40 12.28
C THR A 96 -9.58 -0.61 13.05
N ASP A 97 -10.50 -0.13 13.88
CA ASP A 97 -11.45 -1.02 14.54
C ASP A 97 -12.41 -1.68 13.52
N PRO A 98 -13.11 -2.77 13.86
CA PRO A 98 -13.98 -3.49 12.90
C PRO A 98 -15.13 -2.66 12.32
N THR A 99 -15.44 -1.50 12.92
CA THR A 99 -16.42 -0.54 12.42
C THR A 99 -15.81 0.55 11.53
N GLY A 100 -14.48 0.65 11.47
CA GLY A 100 -13.75 1.62 10.64
C GLY A 100 -13.87 3.07 11.11
N VAL A 101 -14.17 3.32 12.39
CA VAL A 101 -14.40 4.67 12.92
C VAL A 101 -13.32 5.14 13.89
N ARG A 102 -12.41 4.25 14.29
CA ARG A 102 -11.30 4.55 15.20
C ARG A 102 -10.00 3.94 14.70
N ASP A 103 -8.93 4.70 14.85
CA ASP A 103 -7.57 4.18 14.70
C ASP A 103 -7.27 3.17 15.82
N VAL A 104 -6.58 2.10 15.47
CA VAL A 104 -6.04 1.09 16.39
C VAL A 104 -4.53 1.19 16.35
N ALA A 105 -3.92 1.43 17.51
CA ALA A 105 -2.47 1.42 17.63
C ALA A 105 -1.95 -0.04 17.54
N PRO A 106 -0.85 -0.28 16.80
CA PRO A 106 -0.13 -1.53 16.91
C PRO A 106 0.45 -1.68 18.33
N PRO A 107 0.65 -2.91 18.83
CA PRO A 107 1.37 -3.13 20.08
C PRO A 107 2.83 -2.68 19.95
N ASP A 108 3.52 -2.51 21.09
CA ASP A 108 4.93 -2.07 21.10
C ASP A 108 5.87 -3.00 20.33
N THR A 109 5.50 -4.28 20.18
CA THR A 109 6.21 -5.29 19.37
C THR A 109 6.02 -5.15 17.86
N SER A 110 5.15 -4.24 17.41
CA SER A 110 4.78 -4.14 16.00
C SER A 110 4.94 -2.72 15.46
N ARG A 111 5.41 -2.60 14.22
CA ARG A 111 5.44 -1.34 13.47
C ARG A 111 4.68 -1.49 12.16
N ILE A 112 4.00 -0.43 11.74
CA ILE A 112 3.25 -0.38 10.49
C ILE A 112 3.83 0.74 9.63
N TYR A 113 4.23 0.39 8.42
CA TYR A 113 4.77 1.32 7.44
C TYR A 113 3.96 1.21 6.16
N MET A 114 3.70 2.34 5.50
CA MET A 114 3.14 2.39 4.16
C MET A 114 4.09 3.13 3.24
N VAL A 115 4.48 2.54 2.12
CA VAL A 115 5.13 3.28 1.02
C VAL A 115 4.06 4.09 0.29
N SER A 116 4.15 5.41 0.40
CA SER A 116 3.20 6.35 -0.19
C SER A 116 3.13 6.18 -1.71
N SER A 117 1.91 6.07 -2.25
CA SER A 117 1.66 5.95 -3.69
C SER A 117 2.35 4.75 -4.36
N GLY A 118 2.87 3.80 -3.58
CA GLY A 118 3.59 2.62 -4.10
C GLY A 118 2.67 1.58 -4.72
N PRO A 119 3.11 0.89 -5.80
CA PRO A 119 2.42 -0.27 -6.32
C PRO A 119 2.88 -1.55 -5.60
N HIS A 120 2.07 -2.61 -5.69
CA HIS A 120 2.54 -3.94 -5.31
C HIS A 120 3.50 -4.47 -6.38
N ILE A 121 3.09 -4.40 -7.65
CA ILE A 121 3.91 -4.78 -8.80
C ILE A 121 4.52 -3.52 -9.42
N VAL A 122 5.83 -3.37 -9.26
CA VAL A 122 6.59 -2.23 -9.78
C VAL A 122 6.67 -2.30 -11.31
N GLY A 123 6.30 -1.21 -11.96
CA GLY A 123 6.41 -1.03 -13.41
C GLY A 123 7.84 -0.78 -13.87
N GLN A 124 8.07 -1.03 -15.16
CA GLN A 124 9.33 -0.65 -15.80
C GLN A 124 9.48 0.87 -15.91
N PHE A 125 10.73 1.32 -16.08
CA PHE A 125 11.05 2.68 -16.48
C PHE A 125 11.77 2.65 -17.85
N PRO A 126 11.38 3.49 -18.84
CA PRO A 126 10.29 4.47 -18.79
C PRO A 126 8.88 3.88 -18.57
N PRO A 127 7.92 4.63 -17.98
CA PRO A 127 6.60 4.12 -17.66
C PRO A 127 5.83 3.66 -18.90
N ALA A 128 5.49 2.37 -18.96
CA ALA A 128 4.71 1.78 -20.04
C ALA A 128 3.62 0.85 -19.48
N PRO A 129 2.56 0.55 -20.26
CA PRO A 129 1.60 -0.49 -19.91
C PRO A 129 2.25 -1.86 -19.76
N ASN A 130 1.64 -2.76 -18.98
CA ASN A 130 2.08 -4.15 -18.94
C ASN A 130 1.76 -4.86 -20.27
N PRO A 131 2.68 -5.63 -20.87
CA PRO A 131 2.38 -6.38 -22.09
C PRO A 131 1.45 -7.59 -21.85
N SER A 132 1.33 -8.07 -20.61
CA SER A 132 0.46 -9.19 -20.26
C SER A 132 -0.98 -8.76 -20.07
N ALA A 133 -1.92 -9.46 -20.71
CA ALA A 133 -3.36 -9.23 -20.52
C ALA A 133 -3.82 -9.44 -19.06
N SER A 134 -3.09 -10.22 -18.26
CA SER A 134 -3.38 -10.42 -16.83
C SER A 134 -3.18 -9.15 -16.00
N PHE A 135 -2.36 -8.22 -16.48
CA PHE A 135 -1.94 -7.01 -15.77
C PHE A 135 -2.07 -5.76 -16.68
N LEU A 136 -2.94 -5.81 -17.69
CA LEU A 136 -3.09 -4.71 -18.63
C LEU A 136 -3.99 -3.61 -18.04
N GLY A 137 -3.34 -2.51 -17.64
CA GLY A 137 -3.99 -1.30 -17.12
C GLY A 137 -4.35 -0.28 -18.20
N GLN A 138 -5.18 0.71 -17.84
CA GLN A 138 -5.50 1.88 -18.68
C GLN A 138 -4.35 2.86 -18.75
N ALA A 139 -3.62 3.03 -17.65
CA ALA A 139 -2.44 3.87 -17.56
C ALA A 139 -1.17 3.03 -17.66
N SER A 140 -0.04 3.68 -17.98
CA SER A 140 1.28 3.11 -17.76
C SER A 140 1.46 2.66 -16.31
N MET A 141 2.23 1.59 -16.11
CA MET A 141 2.50 1.09 -14.77
C MET A 141 3.33 2.10 -13.96
N ASN A 142 3.05 2.16 -12.66
CA ASN A 142 3.81 2.95 -11.70
C ASN A 142 5.26 2.42 -11.55
N PRO A 143 6.29 3.18 -11.92
CA PRO A 143 7.68 2.72 -11.88
C PRO A 143 8.35 2.87 -10.50
N LEU A 144 7.65 3.34 -9.46
CA LEU A 144 8.23 3.69 -8.15
C LEU A 144 8.92 2.48 -7.50
N VAL A 145 10.25 2.52 -7.45
CA VAL A 145 11.07 1.49 -6.79
C VAL A 145 11.29 1.87 -5.34
N TYR A 146 10.77 1.04 -4.44
CA TYR A 146 10.87 1.25 -2.99
C TYR A 146 11.76 0.22 -2.28
N ALA A 147 12.56 -0.54 -3.03
CA ALA A 147 13.56 -1.44 -2.47
C ALA A 147 14.52 -0.77 -1.46
N PRO A 148 14.96 0.50 -1.63
CA PRO A 148 15.73 1.21 -0.61
C PRO A 148 15.03 1.32 0.75
N VAL A 149 13.70 1.52 0.78
CA VAL A 149 12.91 1.55 2.02
C VAL A 149 12.88 0.17 2.66
N ILE A 150 12.70 -0.89 1.86
CA ILE A 150 12.74 -2.27 2.37
C ILE A 150 14.09 -2.56 3.01
N ARG A 151 15.21 -2.18 2.36
CA ARG A 151 16.56 -2.38 2.91
C ARG A 151 16.73 -1.66 4.25
N ALA A 152 16.34 -0.40 4.34
CA ALA A 152 16.45 0.39 5.58
C ALA A 152 15.60 -0.19 6.72
N LEU A 153 14.36 -0.60 6.41
CA LEU A 153 13.48 -1.21 7.41
C LEU A 153 13.97 -2.61 7.82
N PHE A 154 14.56 -3.39 6.90
CA PHE A 154 15.12 -4.68 7.24
C PHE A 154 16.33 -4.54 8.18
N ASP A 155 17.22 -3.60 7.91
CA ASP A 155 18.32 -3.21 8.82
C ASP A 155 17.80 -2.75 10.19
N ALA A 156 16.72 -1.97 10.21
CA ALA A 156 16.09 -1.54 11.46
C ALA A 156 15.45 -2.70 12.24
N LEU A 157 14.83 -3.67 11.57
CA LEU A 157 14.26 -4.86 12.23
C LEU A 157 15.37 -5.74 12.80
N ASP A 158 16.45 -5.95 12.06
CA ASP A 158 17.62 -6.71 12.52
C ASP A 158 18.23 -6.06 13.77
N ALA A 159 18.52 -4.76 13.72
CA ALA A 159 19.03 -4.02 14.88
C ALA A 159 18.05 -4.03 16.07
N TRP A 160 16.74 -4.04 15.81
CA TRP A 160 15.76 -4.17 16.87
C TRP A 160 15.81 -5.57 17.49
N VAL A 161 15.88 -6.62 16.69
CA VAL A 161 15.94 -8.01 17.17
C VAL A 161 17.24 -8.29 17.92
N VAL A 162 18.39 -7.90 17.37
CA VAL A 162 19.73 -8.26 17.87
C VAL A 162 20.18 -7.34 19.01
N ASP A 163 19.99 -6.03 18.86
CA ASP A 163 20.57 -5.02 19.76
C ASP A 163 19.53 -4.31 20.64
N ASP A 164 18.25 -4.70 20.54
CA ASP A 164 17.11 -3.99 21.14
C ASP A 164 17.04 -2.50 20.74
N ARG A 165 17.60 -2.17 19.56
CA ARG A 165 17.61 -0.80 19.06
C ARG A 165 16.25 -0.45 18.47
N GLU A 166 15.53 0.43 19.16
CA GLU A 166 14.22 0.90 18.77
C GLU A 166 14.18 1.38 17.28
N PRO A 167 13.25 0.85 16.46
CA PRO A 167 13.15 1.17 15.04
C PRO A 167 12.56 2.56 14.78
N PRO A 168 12.59 3.08 13.54
CA PRO A 168 11.90 4.32 13.24
C PRO A 168 10.38 4.18 13.50
N PRO A 169 9.69 5.24 13.95
CA PRO A 169 8.26 5.16 14.28
C PRO A 169 7.38 4.69 13.12
N SER A 170 6.24 4.07 13.40
CA SER A 170 5.28 3.69 12.35
C SER A 170 4.87 4.90 11.49
N ARG A 171 4.70 4.69 10.17
CA ARG A 171 4.23 5.70 9.20
C ARG A 171 3.16 5.12 8.29
N TYR A 172 1.90 5.42 8.60
CA TYR A 172 0.74 4.91 7.90
C TYR A 172 -0.41 5.92 7.98
N PRO A 173 -1.38 5.89 7.04
CA PRO A 173 -2.57 6.76 7.07
C PRO A 173 -3.45 6.48 8.29
N ARG A 174 -3.97 7.56 8.90
CA ARG A 174 -4.83 7.52 10.09
C ARG A 174 -6.06 8.38 9.93
N LEU A 175 -7.13 8.00 10.61
CA LEU A 175 -8.37 8.77 10.72
C LEU A 175 -8.13 10.09 11.46
N ALA A 176 -7.40 10.05 12.59
CA ALA A 176 -7.10 11.22 13.40
C ALA A 176 -6.38 12.34 12.62
N ASP A 177 -5.52 11.96 11.68
CA ASP A 177 -4.73 12.89 10.85
C ASP A 177 -5.44 13.27 9.55
N LYS A 178 -6.65 12.72 9.31
CA LYS A 178 -7.41 12.85 8.06
C LYS A 178 -6.57 12.43 6.83
N THR A 179 -5.78 11.39 7.00
CA THR A 179 -4.96 10.79 5.94
C THR A 179 -5.46 9.41 5.55
N LEU A 180 -6.42 8.85 6.30
CA LEU A 180 -7.22 7.69 5.95
C LEU A 180 -8.68 8.12 5.83
N THR A 181 -9.32 7.86 4.68
CA THR A 181 -10.67 8.35 4.40
C THR A 181 -11.51 7.33 3.64
N PRO A 182 -12.85 7.48 3.63
CA PRO A 182 -13.67 6.86 2.60
C PRO A 182 -13.20 7.30 1.19
N PRO A 183 -13.35 6.47 0.15
CA PRO A 183 -12.90 6.81 -1.21
C PRO A 183 -13.42 8.17 -1.75
N PRO A 184 -14.70 8.55 -1.56
CA PRO A 184 -15.19 9.85 -2.03
C PRO A 184 -14.50 11.07 -1.39
N GLU A 185 -13.84 10.90 -0.24
CA GLU A 185 -13.28 11.98 0.58
C GLU A 185 -11.75 12.09 0.49
N THR A 186 -11.12 11.35 -0.43
CA THR A 186 -9.65 11.32 -0.58
C THR A 186 -9.04 12.65 -1.01
N GLY A 187 -9.83 13.54 -1.63
CA GLY A 187 -9.32 14.79 -2.21
C GLY A 187 -8.70 14.62 -3.61
N TRP A 188 -9.07 13.57 -4.34
CA TRP A 188 -8.54 13.29 -5.69
C TRP A 188 -8.65 14.51 -6.64
N PRO A 189 -7.54 14.97 -7.24
CA PRO A 189 -7.58 16.17 -8.07
C PRO A 189 -8.22 15.93 -9.44
N GLU A 190 -8.90 16.96 -9.93
CA GLU A 190 -9.45 17.00 -11.27
C GLU A 190 -8.34 17.05 -12.33
N GLY A 191 -8.65 16.58 -13.54
CA GLY A 191 -7.72 16.67 -14.68
C GLY A 191 -6.54 15.68 -14.65
N THR A 192 -6.51 14.71 -13.74
CA THR A 192 -5.53 13.61 -13.70
C THR A 192 -5.65 12.61 -14.85
N GLY A 193 -6.75 12.67 -15.61
CA GLY A 193 -7.05 11.70 -16.68
C GLY A 193 -7.69 10.41 -16.19
N ALA A 194 -7.90 10.24 -14.88
CA ALA A 194 -8.59 9.11 -14.28
C ALA A 194 -9.45 9.55 -13.09
N ARG A 195 -10.48 8.77 -12.75
CA ARG A 195 -11.24 8.94 -11.51
C ARG A 195 -10.61 8.07 -10.42
N LEU A 196 -10.74 8.46 -9.16
CA LEU A 196 -10.34 7.58 -8.06
C LEU A 196 -11.28 6.35 -7.98
N PRO A 197 -10.75 5.14 -7.74
CA PRO A 197 -11.56 3.96 -7.43
C PRO A 197 -12.50 4.19 -6.24
N GLN A 198 -13.80 4.04 -6.49
CA GLN A 198 -14.84 4.20 -5.46
C GLN A 198 -15.20 2.89 -4.76
N SER A 199 -14.67 1.76 -5.25
CA SER A 199 -14.96 0.43 -4.71
C SER A 199 -13.64 -0.32 -4.55
N PRO A 200 -12.85 -0.06 -3.50
CA PRO A 200 -11.71 -0.93 -3.15
C PRO A 200 -12.20 -2.34 -2.82
N LEU A 201 -11.28 -3.29 -2.66
CA LEU A 201 -11.60 -4.61 -2.11
C LEU A 201 -12.26 -4.43 -0.74
N THR A 202 -13.42 -5.06 -0.56
CA THR A 202 -14.16 -5.03 0.70
C THR A 202 -14.17 -6.44 1.29
N ALA A 203 -13.50 -6.61 2.43
CA ALA A 203 -13.54 -7.86 3.18
C ALA A 203 -14.96 -8.10 3.74
N LEU A 204 -15.37 -9.36 3.77
CA LEU A 204 -16.71 -9.78 4.21
C LEU A 204 -16.60 -10.57 5.51
N ARG A 205 -17.66 -10.51 6.34
CA ARG A 205 -17.83 -11.48 7.43
C ARG A 205 -18.30 -12.78 6.83
N LEU A 206 -17.42 -13.78 6.78
CA LEU A 206 -17.72 -15.10 6.21
C LEU A 206 -17.90 -16.11 7.35
N ASP A 207 -18.99 -16.87 7.30
CA ASP A 207 -19.27 -17.98 8.22
C ASP A 207 -19.15 -19.33 7.50
N PHE A 208 -18.04 -20.03 7.80
CA PHE A 208 -17.70 -21.36 7.30
C PHE A 208 -18.32 -22.51 8.11
N GLY A 209 -19.19 -22.18 9.08
CA GLY A 209 -19.97 -23.09 9.88
C GLY A 209 -19.38 -23.39 11.26
N PRO A 210 -20.12 -24.13 12.10
CA PRO A 210 -19.85 -24.26 13.54
C PRO A 210 -18.52 -24.95 13.89
N ASN A 211 -17.93 -25.70 12.96
CA ASN A 211 -16.66 -26.41 13.17
C ASN A 211 -15.43 -25.62 12.71
N TRP A 212 -15.60 -24.36 12.31
CA TRP A 212 -14.52 -23.50 11.82
C TRP A 212 -13.37 -23.33 12.83
N SER A 213 -13.67 -23.28 14.13
CA SER A 213 -12.66 -23.18 15.19
C SER A 213 -11.69 -24.37 15.24
N SER A 214 -12.09 -25.51 14.69
CA SER A 214 -11.26 -26.72 14.52
C SER A 214 -10.67 -26.83 13.11
N GLY A 215 -10.75 -25.77 12.31
CA GLY A 215 -10.28 -25.72 10.93
C GLY A 215 -11.15 -26.54 9.95
N ILE A 216 -12.41 -26.82 10.28
CA ILE A 216 -13.30 -27.60 9.40
C ILE A 216 -14.30 -26.65 8.74
N VAL A 217 -14.24 -26.55 7.42
CA VAL A 217 -15.24 -25.86 6.60
C VAL A 217 -16.45 -26.79 6.45
N SER A 218 -17.57 -26.42 7.07
CA SER A 218 -18.84 -27.18 6.98
C SER A 218 -19.92 -26.45 6.16
N ASN A 219 -19.74 -25.15 5.91
CA ASN A 219 -20.55 -24.38 4.97
C ASN A 219 -19.69 -24.01 3.74
N GLU A 220 -20.05 -24.52 2.57
CA GLU A 220 -19.41 -24.20 1.28
C GLU A 220 -20.50 -24.06 0.20
N PRO A 221 -20.77 -22.85 -0.33
CA PRO A 221 -20.13 -21.57 -0.01
C PRO A 221 -20.43 -21.09 1.44
N PRO A 222 -19.60 -20.21 2.01
CA PRO A 222 -19.85 -19.65 3.35
C PRO A 222 -21.14 -18.81 3.37
N LEU A 223 -21.73 -18.66 4.55
CA LEU A 223 -22.76 -17.64 4.74
C LEU A 223 -22.09 -16.27 4.74
N ILE A 224 -22.71 -15.32 4.04
CA ILE A 224 -22.17 -13.97 3.83
C ILE A 224 -22.89 -13.03 4.79
N GLY A 225 -22.12 -12.45 5.72
CA GLY A 225 -22.54 -11.37 6.60
C GLY A 225 -22.14 -9.99 6.08
N ASP A 226 -22.33 -8.98 6.94
CA ASP A 226 -22.07 -7.59 6.59
C ASP A 226 -20.58 -7.32 6.27
N PRO A 227 -20.31 -6.44 5.30
CA PRO A 227 -18.94 -6.05 4.96
C PRO A 227 -18.23 -5.34 6.11
N PHE A 228 -16.90 -5.44 6.12
CA PHE A 228 -16.07 -4.52 6.91
C PHE A 228 -15.94 -3.17 6.20
N VAL A 229 -15.62 -2.12 6.96
CA VAL A 229 -15.44 -0.77 6.40
C VAL A 229 -14.03 -0.64 5.85
N GLN A 230 -13.93 -0.52 4.52
CA GLN A 230 -12.66 -0.27 3.85
C GLN A 230 -12.42 1.23 3.66
N LEU A 231 -11.24 1.69 4.07
CA LEU A 231 -10.76 3.05 3.89
C LEU A 231 -9.50 3.07 3.04
N VAL A 232 -9.20 4.22 2.45
CA VAL A 232 -8.04 4.41 1.54
C VAL A 232 -7.25 5.66 1.94
N PRO A 233 -5.96 5.75 1.57
CA PRO A 233 -5.16 6.93 1.86
C PRO A 233 -5.72 8.18 1.15
N ALA A 234 -5.75 9.30 1.85
CA ALA A 234 -6.03 10.60 1.27
C ALA A 234 -4.81 11.12 0.48
N VAL A 235 -5.07 11.89 -0.56
CA VAL A 235 -4.04 12.40 -1.47
C VAL A 235 -3.79 13.90 -1.27
N ASP A 236 -2.63 14.36 -1.73
CA ASP A 236 -2.29 15.78 -1.81
C ASP A 236 -2.85 16.40 -3.11
N ALA A 237 -2.60 17.70 -3.33
CA ALA A 237 -3.02 18.40 -4.54
C ALA A 237 -2.41 17.83 -5.84
N ASN A 238 -1.41 16.95 -5.73
CA ASN A 238 -0.78 16.25 -6.83
C ASN A 238 -1.35 14.84 -7.04
N GLY A 239 -2.34 14.43 -6.26
CA GLY A 239 -2.92 13.09 -6.32
C GLY A 239 -2.03 12.00 -5.70
N ASN A 240 -0.98 12.36 -4.97
CA ASN A 240 -0.10 11.40 -4.28
C ASN A 240 -0.45 11.28 -2.80
N ASP A 241 -0.27 10.10 -2.21
CA ASP A 241 -0.69 9.82 -0.82
C ASP A 241 -0.01 10.74 0.20
N ARG A 242 -0.78 11.39 1.06
CA ARG A 242 -0.26 12.31 2.09
C ARG A 242 0.49 11.62 3.23
N ALA A 243 0.06 10.42 3.60
CA ALA A 243 0.67 9.66 4.69
C ALA A 243 1.64 8.61 4.17
N GLY A 244 2.39 8.00 5.09
CA GLY A 244 3.37 6.97 4.80
C GLY A 244 4.78 7.52 4.61
N ILE A 245 5.66 6.64 4.14
CA ILE A 245 7.02 6.94 3.73
C ILE A 245 6.96 7.44 2.29
N ARG A 246 7.03 8.77 2.13
CA ARG A 246 7.07 9.45 0.84
C ARG A 246 8.50 9.43 0.31
N LEU A 247 8.75 8.56 -0.68
CA LEU A 247 10.02 8.55 -1.42
C LEU A 247 10.24 9.90 -2.12
N PRO A 248 11.50 10.25 -2.48
CA PRO A 248 11.78 11.54 -3.13
C PRO A 248 10.97 11.81 -4.40
N GLU A 249 10.63 10.78 -5.19
CA GLU A 249 9.76 10.93 -6.37
C GLU A 249 8.28 11.23 -6.05
N ILE A 250 7.87 11.05 -4.80
CA ILE A 250 6.54 11.41 -4.27
C ILE A 250 6.58 12.78 -3.61
N GLU A 251 7.64 13.08 -2.85
CA GLU A 251 7.83 14.37 -2.20
C GLU A 251 8.13 15.49 -3.19
N VAL A 252 8.89 15.16 -4.25
CA VAL A 252 9.29 16.06 -5.34
C VAL A 252 8.73 15.50 -6.66
N PRO A 253 7.40 15.58 -6.87
CA PRO A 253 6.75 14.78 -7.91
C PRO A 253 6.94 15.34 -9.32
N LEU A 254 7.00 14.42 -10.28
CA LEU A 254 6.88 14.67 -11.73
C LEU A 254 5.59 14.07 -12.31
N ALA A 255 4.82 13.37 -11.47
CA ALA A 255 3.59 12.67 -11.83
C ALA A 255 2.73 12.41 -10.59
N THR A 256 1.46 12.10 -10.86
CA THR A 256 0.63 11.36 -9.92
C THR A 256 0.97 9.88 -10.06
N GLN A 257 1.29 9.23 -8.94
CA GLN A 257 1.60 7.81 -8.86
C GLN A 257 0.60 7.17 -7.90
N THR A 258 0.08 5.99 -8.27
CA THR A 258 -0.93 5.29 -7.47
C THR A 258 -0.57 3.81 -7.34
N GLY A 259 -1.12 3.13 -6.34
CA GLY A 259 -1.03 1.68 -6.18
C GLY A 259 -2.14 0.89 -6.89
N TRP A 260 -2.98 1.57 -7.68
CA TRP A 260 -4.10 0.97 -8.41
C TRP A 260 -4.08 1.39 -9.87
N ASN A 261 -4.63 0.55 -10.75
CA ASN A 261 -4.83 0.86 -12.16
C ASN A 261 -6.12 0.20 -12.61
N TYR A 262 -6.93 0.90 -13.40
CA TYR A 262 -8.13 0.28 -13.97
C TYR A 262 -7.77 -0.67 -15.09
N ARG A 263 -8.58 -1.70 -15.28
CA ARG A 263 -8.46 -2.63 -16.40
C ARG A 263 -8.60 -1.89 -17.71
N HIS A 264 -7.73 -2.20 -18.67
CA HIS A 264 -7.86 -1.67 -20.01
C HIS A 264 -9.17 -2.13 -20.68
N PRO A 265 -9.90 -1.27 -21.42
CA PRO A 265 -11.16 -1.63 -22.06
C PRO A 265 -11.11 -2.90 -22.93
N ASN A 266 -10.00 -3.12 -23.63
CA ASN A 266 -9.78 -4.31 -24.46
C ASN A 266 -9.79 -5.65 -23.70
N ILE A 267 -9.60 -5.66 -22.37
CA ILE A 267 -9.71 -6.86 -21.53
C ILE A 267 -11.01 -6.89 -20.69
N GLY A 268 -11.95 -5.98 -20.96
CA GLY A 268 -13.25 -5.89 -20.30
C GLY A 268 -13.21 -5.36 -18.86
N ALA A 269 -14.39 -5.00 -18.34
CA ALA A 269 -14.60 -4.47 -16.98
C ALA A 269 -13.71 -3.25 -16.64
N ALA A 270 -13.74 -2.24 -17.52
CA ALA A 270 -12.89 -1.04 -17.42
C ALA A 270 -13.12 -0.18 -16.17
N ASP A 271 -14.21 -0.41 -15.44
CA ASP A 271 -14.52 0.21 -14.15
C ASP A 271 -13.90 -0.53 -12.96
N ARG A 272 -13.14 -1.62 -13.20
CA ARG A 272 -12.53 -2.48 -12.18
C ARG A 272 -11.02 -2.40 -12.15
N LEU A 273 -10.42 -2.78 -11.03
CA LEU A 273 -8.97 -2.74 -10.86
C LEU A 273 -8.28 -3.88 -11.62
N SER A 274 -7.10 -3.60 -12.16
CA SER A 274 -6.23 -4.53 -12.88
C SER A 274 -5.19 -5.09 -11.93
N SER A 275 -5.61 -6.03 -11.07
CA SER A 275 -4.72 -6.63 -10.06
C SER A 275 -4.08 -5.53 -9.18
N GLU A 276 -2.86 -5.77 -8.71
CA GLU A 276 -2.09 -4.94 -7.79
C GLU A 276 -1.05 -4.04 -8.50
N ILE A 277 -1.28 -3.74 -9.78
CA ILE A 277 -0.44 -2.80 -10.52
C ILE A 277 -0.87 -1.36 -10.24
N GLY A 278 0.11 -0.47 -10.14
CA GLY A 278 -0.12 0.97 -10.00
C GLY A 278 -0.26 1.71 -11.32
N SER A 279 -0.71 2.96 -11.25
CA SER A 279 -0.76 3.88 -12.40
C SER A 279 0.30 4.97 -12.29
N TYR A 280 0.76 5.42 -13.46
CA TYR A 280 1.60 6.59 -13.63
C TYR A 280 0.91 7.62 -14.53
N PHE A 281 0.60 8.80 -13.98
CA PHE A 281 0.00 9.91 -14.71
C PHE A 281 0.94 11.12 -14.72
N PRO A 282 1.68 11.36 -15.83
CA PRO A 282 2.65 12.46 -15.89
C PRO A 282 1.98 13.82 -15.65
N PHE A 283 2.72 14.75 -15.07
CA PHE A 283 2.32 16.16 -15.09
C PHE A 283 2.53 16.76 -16.48
N ALA A 284 1.73 17.78 -16.79
CA ALA A 284 2.02 18.66 -17.92
C ALA A 284 3.44 19.23 -17.80
N ARG A 285 4.12 19.46 -18.93
CA ARG A 285 5.46 20.05 -18.91
C ARG A 285 5.42 21.55 -18.66
N THR A 286 4.43 22.23 -19.24
CA THR A 286 4.28 23.68 -19.19
C THR A 286 2.88 24.09 -18.72
N ALA A 287 2.73 25.34 -18.29
CA ALA A 287 1.43 25.91 -17.94
C ALA A 287 0.43 25.84 -19.11
N ALA A 288 0.89 26.09 -20.34
CA ALA A 288 0.04 25.99 -21.52
C ALA A 288 -0.47 24.56 -21.77
N GLU A 289 0.38 23.54 -21.59
CA GLU A 289 -0.04 22.14 -21.68
C GLU A 289 -1.02 21.78 -20.55
N ARG A 290 -0.79 22.29 -19.34
CA ARG A 290 -1.67 22.11 -18.18
C ARG A 290 -3.07 22.68 -18.44
N GLU A 291 -3.14 23.94 -18.90
CA GLU A 291 -4.38 24.63 -19.24
C GLU A 291 -5.13 23.92 -20.37
N GLN A 292 -4.42 23.49 -21.42
CA GLN A 292 -5.01 22.75 -22.53
C GLN A 292 -5.66 21.42 -22.07
N ASN A 293 -5.04 20.74 -21.10
CA ASN A 293 -5.52 19.47 -20.58
C ASN A 293 -6.53 19.63 -19.43
N ASN A 294 -6.83 20.87 -18.99
CA ASN A 294 -7.60 21.16 -17.78
C ASN A 294 -7.05 20.42 -16.54
N ASP A 295 -5.72 20.33 -16.43
CA ASP A 295 -5.05 19.66 -15.33
C ASP A 295 -4.91 20.61 -14.13
N ALA A 296 -5.53 20.26 -13.00
CA ALA A 296 -5.46 21.07 -11.79
C ALA A 296 -4.05 21.07 -11.15
N ARG A 297 -3.23 20.07 -11.46
CA ARG A 297 -1.89 19.88 -10.88
C ARG A 297 -0.90 20.79 -11.60
N LEU A 298 -0.07 21.53 -10.86
CA LEU A 298 0.99 22.37 -11.46
C LEU A 298 1.86 21.58 -12.44
N SER A 299 2.24 22.22 -13.55
CA SER A 299 3.16 21.65 -14.52
C SER A 299 4.59 21.54 -13.98
N ILE A 300 5.43 20.77 -14.65
CA ILE A 300 6.86 20.61 -14.28
C ILE A 300 7.58 21.96 -14.30
N ALA A 301 7.37 22.79 -15.32
CA ALA A 301 7.99 24.11 -15.44
C ALA A 301 7.46 25.14 -14.42
N GLU A 302 6.24 24.96 -13.91
CA GLU A 302 5.72 25.79 -12.81
C GLU A 302 6.31 25.36 -11.44
N ARG A 303 6.78 24.11 -11.31
CA ARG A 303 7.30 23.55 -10.05
C ARG A 303 8.80 23.76 -9.87
N TYR A 304 9.56 23.51 -10.94
CA TYR A 304 11.00 23.43 -10.90
C TYR A 304 11.58 24.39 -11.93
N ARG A 305 12.53 25.21 -11.50
CA ARG A 305 13.23 26.15 -12.40
C ARG A 305 14.01 25.40 -13.49
N ASP A 306 14.69 24.33 -13.09
CA ASP A 306 15.56 23.52 -13.94
C ASP A 306 15.84 22.16 -13.25
N LYS A 307 16.61 21.29 -13.93
CA LYS A 307 17.01 19.98 -13.39
C LYS A 307 17.80 20.08 -12.09
N SER A 308 18.61 21.13 -11.91
CA SER A 308 19.42 21.29 -10.70
C SER A 308 18.56 21.66 -9.50
N ASP A 309 17.55 22.51 -9.68
CA ASP A 309 16.53 22.79 -8.64
C ASP A 309 15.78 21.51 -8.25
N TYR A 310 15.31 20.74 -9.25
CA TYR A 310 14.67 19.44 -9.00
C TYR A 310 15.57 18.47 -8.22
N LEU A 311 16.80 18.25 -8.67
CA LEU A 311 17.73 17.34 -8.01
C LEU A 311 18.16 17.82 -6.62
N GLY A 312 18.26 19.14 -6.40
CA GLY A 312 18.50 19.71 -5.09
C GLY A 312 17.42 19.31 -4.09
N ARG A 313 16.14 19.48 -4.47
CA ARG A 313 14.99 19.10 -3.63
C ARG A 313 14.89 17.58 -3.42
N VAL A 314 15.16 16.80 -4.46
CA VAL A 314 15.22 15.32 -4.35
C VAL A 314 16.29 14.90 -3.35
N THR A 315 17.46 15.52 -3.41
CA THR A 315 18.57 15.22 -2.49
C THR A 315 18.20 15.57 -1.06
N GLU A 316 17.57 16.72 -0.82
CA GLU A 316 17.08 17.12 0.50
C GLU A 316 16.05 16.11 1.04
N ALA A 317 15.06 15.73 0.23
CA ALA A 317 14.06 14.73 0.62
C ALA A 317 14.69 13.36 0.94
N ALA A 318 15.68 12.94 0.15
CA ALA A 318 16.39 11.68 0.37
C ALA A 318 17.23 11.71 1.66
N LEU A 319 17.94 12.81 1.94
CA LEU A 319 18.72 13.00 3.16
C LEU A 319 17.82 13.00 4.40
N HIS A 320 16.66 13.64 4.34
CA HIS A 320 15.68 13.60 5.42
C HIS A 320 15.23 12.17 5.74
N LEU A 321 14.97 11.34 4.72
CA LEU A 321 14.65 9.93 4.96
C LEU A 321 15.83 9.12 5.54
N VAL A 322 17.07 9.49 5.25
CA VAL A 322 18.26 8.88 5.89
C VAL A 322 18.33 9.26 7.36
N GLU A 323 18.14 10.53 7.69
CA GLU A 323 18.10 11.02 9.08
C GLU A 323 17.00 10.32 9.90
N GLU A 324 15.85 10.11 9.27
CA GLU A 324 14.71 9.41 9.87
C GLU A 324 14.82 7.87 9.82
N ARG A 325 15.89 7.32 9.23
CA ARG A 325 16.16 5.88 9.09
C ARG A 325 15.19 5.11 8.19
N TYR A 326 14.54 5.77 7.24
CA TYR A 326 13.74 5.14 6.18
C TYR A 326 14.49 4.94 4.85
N LEU A 327 15.71 5.46 4.75
CA LEU A 327 16.67 5.17 3.69
C LEU A 327 18.05 4.92 4.30
N LEU A 328 18.87 4.13 3.61
CA LEU A 328 20.29 3.99 3.95
C LEU A 328 21.09 5.04 3.17
N ALA A 329 22.13 5.60 3.79
CA ALA A 329 23.01 6.55 3.11
C ALA A 329 23.66 5.96 1.83
N THR A 330 23.89 4.65 1.80
CA THR A 330 24.43 3.94 0.64
C THR A 330 23.48 3.92 -0.57
N ASP A 331 22.19 4.20 -0.36
CA ASP A 331 21.17 4.19 -1.41
C ASP A 331 21.05 5.55 -2.12
N LEU A 332 21.58 6.62 -1.52
CA LEU A 332 21.46 7.99 -2.03
C LEU A 332 21.93 8.13 -3.50
N PRO A 333 23.08 7.58 -3.93
CA PRO A 333 23.54 7.76 -5.31
C PRO A 333 22.55 7.20 -6.35
N GLU A 334 22.00 6.01 -6.10
CA GLU A 334 21.05 5.36 -7.02
C GLU A 334 19.72 6.10 -7.06
N VAL A 335 19.21 6.52 -5.89
CA VAL A 335 17.96 7.30 -5.78
C VAL A 335 18.06 8.62 -6.55
N ILE A 336 19.16 9.36 -6.38
CA ILE A 336 19.38 10.65 -7.06
C ILE A 336 19.59 10.45 -8.56
N GLN A 337 20.35 9.43 -8.97
CA GLN A 337 20.58 9.11 -10.37
C GLN A 337 19.26 8.78 -11.09
N ARG A 338 18.43 7.93 -10.47
CA ARG A 338 17.12 7.54 -10.99
C ARG A 338 16.18 8.73 -11.13
N ALA A 339 16.13 9.62 -10.14
CA ALA A 339 15.37 10.86 -10.22
C ALA A 339 15.86 11.75 -11.38
N GLY A 340 17.18 11.84 -11.58
CA GLY A 340 17.76 12.58 -12.71
C GLY A 340 17.32 12.05 -14.07
N ASN A 341 17.33 10.72 -14.24
CA ASN A 341 16.83 10.06 -15.45
C ASN A 341 15.32 10.26 -15.63
N HIS A 342 14.57 10.27 -14.52
CA HIS A 342 13.13 10.53 -14.51
C HIS A 342 12.83 11.94 -14.99
N TYR A 343 13.54 12.95 -14.49
CA TYR A 343 13.40 14.33 -14.93
C TYR A 343 13.66 14.47 -16.43
N ASP A 344 14.75 13.91 -16.95
CA ASP A 344 15.10 14.01 -18.38
C ASP A 344 14.00 13.45 -19.27
N TRP A 345 13.47 12.27 -18.92
CA TRP A 345 12.34 11.67 -19.63
C TRP A 345 11.05 12.51 -19.48
N ALA A 346 10.80 13.02 -18.26
CA ALA A 346 9.61 13.82 -17.92
C ALA A 346 9.63 15.24 -18.50
N VAL A 347 10.73 15.70 -19.10
CA VAL A 347 10.77 16.96 -19.87
C VAL A 347 11.00 16.74 -21.37
N ALA A 348 11.38 15.54 -21.80
CA ALA A 348 11.59 15.20 -23.21
C ALA A 348 10.34 15.45 -24.09
N GLU A 349 10.56 15.68 -25.39
CA GLU A 349 9.52 15.88 -26.38
C GLU A 349 8.60 14.66 -26.54
N THR A 350 7.35 14.89 -26.94
CA THR A 350 6.27 13.88 -26.94
C THR A 350 6.59 12.65 -27.80
N THR A 351 7.42 12.81 -28.85
CA THR A 351 7.87 11.72 -29.72
C THR A 351 8.74 10.69 -28.98
N THR A 352 9.32 11.05 -27.84
CA THR A 352 10.21 10.20 -27.02
C THR A 352 9.47 9.47 -25.89
N ARG A 353 8.18 9.76 -25.65
CA ARG A 353 7.35 9.17 -24.57
C ARG A 353 6.37 8.08 -25.02
N ARG A 354 6.32 7.75 -26.31
CA ARG A 354 5.44 6.71 -26.85
C ARG A 354 6.02 5.31 -26.72
#